data_AF-A0A9W6YWK1-F1
#
_entry.id   AF-A0A9W6YWK1-F1
#
_cell.length_a   1.000
_cell.length_b   1.000
_cell.length_c   1.000
_cell.angle_alpha   90.00
_cell.angle_beta   90.00
_cell.angle_gamma   90.00
#
_symmetry.space_group_name_H-M   'P 1'
#
loop_
_entity.id
_entity.type
_entity.pdbx_description
1 polymer ?
#
loop_
_entity_poly.entity_id
_entity_poly.type
_entity_poly.pdbx_seq_one_letter_code
_entity_poly.pdbx_strand_id
1 'polypeptide(L)'
;MSAPSESTSLSVPAPAPAEIDEITLDYPVVSILYCVKCKWMLRANWYQQELLQTFASKQDQILYPNANKLTLNSVILKPSLVAGTFKIYLKKSKDEDWILLWDRKQDGGFPDSKIIKQKIRDVIHPQLKMNHLDKKNKNDGKLITGSSVQSKGSVEQHCVDCKTWEY
;
A
#
# COMPACT_ATOMS: atom_id res chain seq x y z
N MET A 1 -48.92 -21.91 53.71
CA MET A 1 -48.61 -21.81 52.26
C MET A 1 -48.22 -20.38 51.96
N SER A 2 -46.92 -20.09 51.83
CA SER A 2 -46.39 -18.89 51.15
C SER A 2 -44.87 -19.07 51.04
N ALA A 3 -44.38 -19.23 49.82
CA ALA A 3 -42.97 -19.10 49.50
C ALA A 3 -42.75 -17.68 48.95
N PRO A 4 -41.72 -16.93 49.39
CA PRO A 4 -41.30 -15.76 48.66
C PRO A 4 -40.37 -16.19 47.52
N SER A 5 -40.72 -15.75 46.32
CA SER A 5 -39.91 -15.86 45.10
C SER A 5 -38.75 -14.86 45.14
N GLU A 6 -37.52 -15.34 45.27
CA GLU A 6 -36.34 -14.52 45.00
C GLU A 6 -36.20 -14.30 43.48
N SER A 7 -36.56 -13.10 43.04
CA SER A 7 -36.24 -12.59 41.71
C SER A 7 -34.75 -12.22 41.67
N THR A 8 -33.93 -13.18 41.25
CA THR A 8 -32.52 -12.89 40.94
C THR A 8 -32.48 -12.07 39.65
N SER A 9 -32.36 -10.75 39.79
CA SER A 9 -32.11 -9.84 38.68
C SER A 9 -30.71 -10.11 38.11
N LEU A 10 -30.66 -10.82 36.98
CA LEU A 10 -29.45 -10.91 36.15
C LEU A 10 -29.15 -9.51 35.59
N SER A 11 -28.22 -8.80 36.21
CA SER A 11 -27.62 -7.61 35.62
C SER A 11 -26.74 -8.04 34.46
N VAL A 12 -27.22 -7.83 33.24
CA VAL A 12 -26.40 -7.96 32.04
C VAL A 12 -25.34 -6.84 32.08
N PRO A 13 -24.03 -7.13 32.07
CA PRO A 13 -23.04 -6.07 31.95
C PRO A 13 -23.21 -5.39 30.60
N ALA A 14 -23.26 -4.05 30.60
CA ALA A 14 -23.28 -3.25 29.39
C ALA A 14 -22.06 -3.63 28.51
N PRO A 15 -22.22 -3.79 27.18
CA PRO A 15 -21.07 -4.00 26.32
C PRO A 15 -20.11 -2.83 26.49
N ALA A 16 -18.85 -3.12 26.82
CA ALA A 16 -17.81 -2.12 26.93
C ALA A 16 -17.81 -1.27 25.64
N PRO A 17 -17.74 0.07 25.73
CA PRO A 17 -17.66 0.91 24.55
C PRO A 17 -16.46 0.46 23.72
N ALA A 18 -16.71 0.15 22.45
CA ALA A 18 -15.70 -0.33 21.52
C ALA A 18 -14.44 0.54 21.59
N GLU A 19 -13.31 -0.11 21.86
CA GLU A 19 -11.96 0.46 21.85
C GLU A 19 -11.72 1.18 20.51
N ILE A 20 -11.98 2.49 20.48
CA ILE A 20 -11.28 3.39 19.57
C ILE A 20 -10.05 3.85 20.35
N ASP A 21 -9.23 2.89 20.77
CA ASP A 21 -7.89 3.19 21.25
C ASP A 21 -7.14 3.86 20.09
N GLU A 22 -6.25 4.80 20.44
CA GLU A 22 -5.48 5.64 19.54
C GLU A 22 -5.18 4.96 18.19
N ILE A 23 -5.49 5.60 17.05
CA ILE A 23 -5.15 5.08 15.72
C ILE A 23 -3.62 5.09 15.60
N THR A 24 -2.97 4.04 16.09
CA THR A 24 -1.52 3.85 16.00
C THR A 24 -1.19 3.27 14.64
N LEU A 25 -0.18 3.85 13.98
CA LEU A 25 0.25 3.33 12.68
C LEU A 25 0.98 2.01 12.87
N ASP A 26 0.35 0.92 12.42
CA ASP A 26 0.98 -0.38 12.41
C ASP A 26 1.90 -0.57 11.20
N TYR A 27 3.05 -1.20 11.47
CA TYR A 27 4.07 -1.51 10.48
C TYR A 27 4.11 -3.02 10.18
N PRO A 28 4.39 -3.43 8.93
CA PRO A 28 4.91 -2.60 7.81
C PRO A 28 3.87 -1.71 7.14
N VAL A 29 4.31 -0.55 6.63
CA VAL A 29 3.48 0.44 5.92
C VAL A 29 4.08 0.83 4.57
N VAL A 30 3.23 0.90 3.54
CA VAL A 30 3.58 1.47 2.24
C VAL A 30 3.03 2.89 2.13
N SER A 31 3.81 3.82 1.58
CA SER A 31 3.33 5.15 1.23
C SER A 31 3.41 5.39 -0.27
N ILE A 32 2.29 5.80 -0.87
CA ILE A 32 2.20 6.17 -2.28
C ILE A 32 2.04 7.69 -2.36
N LEU A 33 3.12 8.37 -2.73
CA LEU A 33 3.14 9.81 -2.95
C LEU A 33 2.76 10.10 -4.41
N TYR A 34 1.69 10.84 -4.65
CA TYR A 34 1.17 11.08 -6.01
C TYR A 34 0.86 12.55 -6.27
N CYS A 35 1.04 12.98 -7.52
CA CYS A 35 0.70 14.32 -7.95
C CYS A 35 -0.83 14.49 -8.08
N VAL A 36 -1.38 15.47 -7.36
CA VAL A 36 -2.82 15.78 -7.44
C VAL A 36 -3.20 16.46 -8.75
N LYS A 37 -2.33 17.31 -9.30
CA LYS A 37 -2.57 18.06 -10.56
C LYS A 37 -2.69 17.13 -11.78
N CYS A 38 -1.96 16.03 -11.77
CA CYS A 38 -1.97 15.06 -12.86
C CYS A 38 -3.13 14.04 -12.76
N LYS A 39 -4.07 14.21 -11.81
CA LYS A 39 -5.25 13.33 -11.59
C LYS A 39 -4.91 11.85 -11.35
N TRP A 40 -3.74 11.55 -10.80
CA TRP A 40 -3.28 10.17 -10.56
C TRP A 40 -3.81 9.53 -9.27
N MET A 41 -4.77 10.16 -8.59
CA MET A 41 -5.41 9.61 -7.39
C MET A 41 -6.02 8.23 -7.65
N LEU A 42 -6.75 8.05 -8.77
CA LEU A 42 -7.36 6.76 -9.12
C LEU A 42 -6.32 5.67 -9.31
N ARG A 43 -5.18 6.01 -9.95
CA ARG A 43 -4.08 5.07 -10.11
C ARG A 43 -3.44 4.72 -8.76
N ALA A 44 -3.24 5.69 -7.88
CA ALA A 44 -2.71 5.46 -6.54
C ALA A 44 -3.64 4.55 -5.71
N ASN A 45 -4.96 4.77 -5.77
CA ASN A 45 -5.98 3.92 -5.15
C ASN A 45 -5.94 2.48 -5.70
N TRP A 46 -5.79 2.31 -7.01
CA TRP A 46 -5.67 0.98 -7.60
C TRP A 46 -4.47 0.20 -7.05
N TYR A 47 -3.29 0.83 -6.94
CA TYR A 47 -2.14 0.18 -6.28
C TYR A 47 -2.43 -0.14 -4.82
N GLN A 48 -3.06 0.76 -4.07
CA GLN A 48 -3.44 0.49 -2.68
C GLN A 48 -4.31 -0.76 -2.58
N GLN A 49 -5.34 -0.88 -3.43
CA GLN A 49 -6.21 -2.06 -3.47
C GLN A 49 -5.43 -3.33 -3.83
N GLU A 50 -4.61 -3.28 -4.89
CA GLU A 50 -3.78 -4.41 -5.32
C GLU A 50 -2.84 -4.91 -4.20
N LEU A 51 -2.23 -3.99 -3.44
CA LEU A 51 -1.32 -4.31 -2.35
C LEU A 51 -2.06 -4.90 -1.15
N LEU A 52 -3.14 -4.26 -0.70
CA LEU A 52 -3.91 -4.74 0.45
C LEU A 52 -4.58 -6.08 0.15
N GLN A 53 -5.16 -6.28 -1.04
CA GLN A 53 -5.73 -7.58 -1.42
C GLN A 53 -4.68 -8.70 -1.40
N THR A 54 -3.42 -8.39 -1.71
CA THR A 54 -2.34 -9.39 -1.78
C THR A 54 -1.72 -9.70 -0.41
N PHE A 55 -1.52 -8.68 0.43
CA PHE A 55 -0.71 -8.77 1.64
C PHE A 55 -1.51 -8.64 2.94
N ALA A 56 -2.71 -8.06 2.91
CA ALA A 56 -3.61 -8.03 4.06
C ALA A 56 -4.49 -9.30 4.17
N SER A 57 -4.47 -10.16 3.15
CA SER A 57 -5.12 -11.48 3.17
C SER A 57 -4.18 -12.62 3.59
N LYS A 58 -2.88 -12.33 3.72
CA LYS A 58 -1.84 -13.32 4.03
C LYS A 58 -1.25 -13.03 5.39
N GLN A 59 -1.41 -13.99 6.29
CA GLN A 59 -0.79 -13.96 7.59
C GLN A 59 0.65 -14.45 7.46
N ASP A 60 1.59 -13.70 8.03
CA ASP A 60 2.99 -14.03 7.92
C ASP A 60 3.40 -14.98 9.06
N GLN A 61 3.10 -16.26 8.85
CA GLN A 61 3.41 -17.33 9.82
C GLN A 61 4.92 -17.59 9.94
N ILE A 62 5.73 -17.13 8.99
CA ILE A 62 7.17 -17.40 9.01
C ILE A 62 7.88 -16.32 9.84
N LEU A 63 7.57 -15.04 9.62
CA LEU A 63 8.11 -13.96 10.46
C LEU A 63 7.42 -13.89 11.82
N TYR A 64 6.14 -14.24 11.90
CA TYR A 64 5.36 -14.15 13.13
C TYR A 64 4.52 -15.43 13.37
N PRO A 65 5.17 -16.56 13.71
CA PRO A 65 4.50 -17.86 13.84
C PRO A 65 3.38 -17.91 14.88
N ASN A 66 3.41 -16.99 15.87
CA ASN A 66 2.48 -16.95 16.98
C ASN A 66 1.70 -15.62 17.08
N ALA A 67 1.75 -14.77 16.05
CA ALA A 67 1.02 -13.50 16.05
C ALA A 67 0.00 -13.44 14.93
N ASN A 68 -1.16 -12.81 15.20
CA ASN A 68 -2.13 -12.47 14.17
C ASN A 68 -1.70 -11.22 13.39
N LYS A 69 -0.55 -11.31 12.70
CA LYS A 69 0.07 -10.17 12.01
C LYS A 69 0.09 -10.38 10.49
N LEU A 70 -0.37 -9.34 9.78
CA LEU A 70 -0.40 -9.28 8.33
C LEU A 70 1.02 -9.04 7.76
N THR A 71 1.26 -9.45 6.52
CA THR A 71 2.52 -9.11 5.82
C THR A 71 2.64 -7.60 5.59
N LEU A 72 1.52 -6.92 5.34
CA LEU A 72 1.44 -5.47 5.20
C LEU A 72 0.21 -4.97 5.96
N ASN A 73 0.42 -4.02 6.89
CA ASN A 73 -0.65 -3.57 7.77
C ASN A 73 -1.39 -2.36 7.19
N SER A 74 -0.68 -1.50 6.46
CA SER A 74 -1.30 -0.28 5.92
C SER A 74 -0.67 0.20 4.61
N VAL A 75 -1.48 0.89 3.82
CA VAL A 75 -1.03 1.65 2.65
C VAL A 75 -1.59 3.05 2.76
N ILE A 76 -0.70 4.05 2.81
CA ILE A 76 -1.04 5.46 2.95
C ILE A 76 -0.92 6.16 1.59
N LEU A 77 -1.96 6.87 1.19
CA LEU A 77 -1.92 7.74 0.02
C LEU A 77 -1.53 9.16 0.45
N LYS A 78 -0.45 9.68 -0.11
CA LYS A 78 0.04 11.04 0.18
C LYS A 78 -0.12 11.93 -1.06
N PRO A 79 -0.97 12.95 -1.03
CA PRO A 79 -1.02 13.92 -2.11
C PRO A 79 0.26 14.76 -2.16
N SER A 80 0.66 15.16 -3.36
CA SER A 80 1.80 16.05 -3.62
C SER A 80 1.40 17.12 -4.62
N LEU A 81 1.84 18.36 -4.35
CA LEU A 81 1.71 19.49 -5.27
C LEU A 81 2.83 19.53 -6.31
N VAL A 82 3.87 18.70 -6.15
CA VAL A 82 5.01 18.63 -7.07
C VAL A 82 4.62 17.86 -8.32
N ALA A 83 4.68 18.54 -9.47
CA ALA A 83 4.25 18.03 -10.76
C ALA A 83 4.95 16.71 -11.14
N GLY A 84 4.15 15.75 -11.58
CA GLY A 84 4.64 14.44 -12.02
C GLY A 84 5.24 13.56 -10.92
N THR A 85 5.00 13.87 -9.65
CA THR A 85 5.37 12.99 -8.53
C THR A 85 4.56 11.71 -8.56
N PHE A 86 5.24 10.58 -8.59
CA PHE A 86 4.66 9.29 -8.27
C PHE A 86 5.76 8.40 -7.68
N LYS A 87 5.76 8.25 -6.36
CA LYS A 87 6.77 7.51 -5.62
C LYS A 87 6.13 6.53 -4.66
N ILE A 88 6.71 5.34 -4.54
CA ILE A 88 6.26 4.30 -3.62
C ILE A 88 7.38 4.03 -2.63
N TYR A 89 7.07 4.18 -1.35
CA TYR A 89 7.99 3.93 -0.24
C TYR A 89 7.45 2.81 0.65
N LEU A 90 8.35 2.13 1.36
CA LEU A 90 8.02 1.12 2.36
C LEU A 90 8.80 1.42 3.65
N LYS A 91 8.13 1.26 4.79
CA LYS A 91 8.75 1.33 6.11
C LYS A 91 8.34 0.10 6.92
N LYS A 92 9.34 -0.67 7.39
CA LYS A 92 9.14 -1.99 8.02
C LYS A 92 8.77 -1.91 9.50
N SER A 93 9.30 -0.92 10.21
CA SER A 93 9.10 -0.71 11.64
C SER A 93 9.20 0.80 11.95
N LYS A 94 8.81 1.21 13.16
CA LYS A 94 8.79 2.63 13.57
C LYS A 94 10.17 3.28 13.50
N ASP A 95 11.20 2.54 13.88
CA ASP A 95 12.57 3.04 14.06
C ASP A 95 13.44 2.94 12.79
N GLU A 96 12.90 2.37 11.70
CA GLU A 96 13.60 2.26 10.42
C GLU A 96 13.27 3.41 9.46
N ASP A 97 14.20 3.69 8.54
CA ASP A 97 14.02 4.66 7.47
C ASP A 97 13.06 4.18 6.37
N TRP A 98 12.55 5.14 5.60
CA TRP A 98 11.75 4.85 4.41
C TRP A 98 12.63 4.31 3.29
N ILE A 99 12.26 3.16 2.74
CA ILE A 99 12.91 2.53 1.59
C ILE A 99 12.14 2.93 0.32
N LEU A 100 12.82 3.58 -0.62
CA LEU A 100 12.24 3.90 -1.94
C LEU A 100 12.14 2.62 -2.78
N LEU A 101 10.91 2.21 -3.10
CA LEU A 101 10.66 1.04 -3.95
C LEU A 101 10.51 1.43 -5.43
N TRP A 102 9.96 2.61 -5.71
CA TRP A 102 9.76 3.10 -7.07
C TRP A 102 9.66 4.62 -7.12
N ASP A 103 10.28 5.24 -8.11
CA ASP A 103 10.13 6.64 -8.49
C ASP A 103 9.87 6.73 -10.00
N ARG A 104 8.68 7.20 -10.38
CA ARG A 104 8.28 7.29 -11.80
C ARG A 104 9.28 8.04 -12.67
N LYS A 105 9.97 9.04 -12.14
CA LYS A 105 10.97 9.81 -12.92
C LYS A 105 12.28 9.01 -13.09
N GLN A 106 12.71 8.27 -12.07
CA GLN A 106 13.97 7.51 -12.10
C GLN A 106 13.80 6.16 -12.80
N ASP A 107 12.73 5.44 -12.49
CA ASP A 107 12.42 4.12 -13.05
C ASP A 107 11.72 4.23 -14.42
N GLY A 108 11.37 5.45 -14.86
CA GLY A 108 10.86 5.72 -16.20
C GLY A 108 9.47 5.14 -16.46
N GLY A 109 8.48 5.51 -15.66
CA GLY A 109 7.08 5.13 -15.84
C GLY A 109 6.42 4.62 -14.56
N PHE A 110 5.24 4.03 -14.71
CA PHE A 110 4.48 3.44 -13.61
C PHE A 110 4.81 1.95 -13.46
N PRO A 111 4.96 1.43 -12.23
CA PRO A 111 5.33 0.04 -12.03
C PRO A 111 4.16 -0.88 -12.38
N ASP A 112 4.42 -2.03 -12.97
CA ASP A 112 3.46 -3.12 -12.96
C ASP A 112 3.16 -3.52 -11.50
N SER A 113 1.89 -3.83 -11.19
CA SER A 113 1.49 -4.28 -9.85
C SER A 113 2.29 -5.50 -9.40
N LYS A 114 2.70 -6.36 -10.34
CA LYS A 114 3.56 -7.50 -10.06
C LYS A 114 4.93 -7.09 -9.54
N ILE A 115 5.59 -6.12 -10.17
CA ILE A 115 6.93 -5.68 -9.74
C ILE A 115 6.86 -5.05 -8.37
N ILE A 116 5.88 -4.19 -8.10
CA ILE A 116 5.82 -3.55 -6.79
C ILE A 116 5.52 -4.55 -5.67
N LYS A 117 4.69 -5.57 -5.94
CA LYS A 117 4.45 -6.68 -5.01
C LYS A 117 5.73 -7.48 -4.76
N GLN A 118 6.51 -7.79 -5.80
CA GLN A 118 7.82 -8.45 -5.65
C GLN A 118 8.76 -7.61 -4.80
N LYS A 119 8.94 -6.30 -5.09
CA LYS A 119 9.82 -5.42 -4.31
C LYS A 119 9.42 -5.34 -2.83
N ILE A 120 8.12 -5.22 -2.53
CA ILE A 120 7.63 -5.21 -1.15
C ILE A 120 7.97 -6.52 -0.44
N ARG A 121 7.68 -7.65 -1.10
CA ARG A 121 8.02 -8.98 -0.57
C ARG A 121 9.52 -9.13 -0.34
N ASP A 122 10.35 -8.73 -1.28
CA ASP A 122 11.81 -8.87 -1.18
C ASP A 122 12.38 -8.06 -0.02
N VAL A 123 11.72 -6.97 0.38
CA VAL A 123 12.12 -6.16 1.53
C VAL A 123 11.55 -6.69 2.85
N ILE A 124 10.28 -7.09 2.89
CA ILE A 124 9.61 -7.55 4.12
C ILE A 124 9.97 -9.00 4.43
N HIS A 125 9.85 -9.88 3.45
CA HIS A 125 9.99 -11.32 3.60
C HIS A 125 10.61 -11.99 2.35
N PRO A 126 11.95 -11.92 2.18
CA PRO A 126 12.64 -12.44 0.99
C PRO A 126 12.37 -13.92 0.70
N GLN A 127 12.11 -14.72 1.74
CA GLN A 127 11.92 -16.18 1.62
C GLN A 127 10.48 -16.58 1.25
N LEU A 128 9.55 -15.63 1.13
CA LEU A 128 8.15 -15.93 0.83
C LEU A 128 8.05 -16.23 -0.66
N LYS A 129 7.62 -17.44 -1.03
CA LYS A 129 7.34 -17.76 -2.44
C LYS A 129 5.96 -17.22 -2.82
N MET A 130 5.89 -16.42 -3.88
CA MET A 130 4.64 -15.83 -4.38
C MET A 130 4.28 -16.38 -5.76
N ASN A 131 4.46 -17.68 -5.99
CA ASN A 131 3.98 -18.42 -7.17
C ASN A 131 4.03 -17.63 -8.49
N HIS A 132 2.88 -17.26 -9.07
CA HIS A 132 2.75 -16.56 -10.34
C HIS A 132 3.43 -15.17 -10.37
N LEU A 133 3.66 -14.59 -9.20
CA LEU A 133 4.40 -13.34 -9.05
C LEU A 133 5.92 -13.55 -9.10
N ASP A 134 6.47 -14.77 -8.96
CA ASP A 134 7.92 -15.01 -9.07
C ASP A 134 8.43 -15.16 -10.51
N LYS A 135 7.52 -15.35 -11.49
CA LYS A 135 7.90 -15.46 -12.91
C LYS A 135 8.44 -14.12 -13.42
N LYS A 136 9.44 -14.12 -14.33
CA LYS A 136 9.91 -12.90 -15.01
C LYS A 136 8.74 -12.14 -15.64
N ASN A 137 8.75 -10.82 -15.49
CA ASN A 137 7.75 -9.97 -16.12
C ASN A 137 8.12 -9.76 -17.60
N LYS A 138 7.13 -9.76 -18.50
CA LYS A 138 7.38 -9.67 -19.96
C LYS A 138 7.58 -8.22 -20.45
N ASN A 139 7.16 -7.22 -19.66
CA ASN A 139 7.09 -5.81 -20.08
C ASN A 139 8.10 -4.90 -19.34
N ASP A 140 9.28 -5.44 -18.97
CA ASP A 140 10.25 -4.77 -18.07
C ASP A 140 9.63 -4.29 -16.74
N GLY A 141 8.46 -4.88 -16.44
CA GLY A 141 7.45 -4.50 -15.45
C GLY A 141 7.14 -3.02 -15.28
N LYS A 142 7.00 -2.34 -16.41
CA LYS A 142 6.30 -1.06 -16.51
C LYS A 142 4.89 -1.31 -17.05
N LEU A 143 3.92 -0.56 -16.55
CA LEU A 143 2.62 -0.48 -17.21
C LEU A 143 2.81 0.27 -18.53
N ILE A 144 2.52 -0.38 -19.65
CA ILE A 144 2.64 0.22 -20.98
C ILE A 144 1.74 1.46 -21.01
N THR A 145 2.34 2.64 -21.00
CA THR A 145 1.68 3.88 -21.38
C THR A 145 1.64 3.89 -22.89
N GLY A 146 0.45 3.96 -23.49
CA GLY A 146 0.24 3.78 -24.92
C GLY A 146 1.20 4.58 -25.82
N SER A 147 1.50 3.95 -26.96
CA SER A 147 2.34 4.39 -28.08
C SER A 147 3.83 4.13 -27.95
N SER A 148 4.25 3.06 -28.64
CA SER A 148 5.57 2.93 -29.24
C SER A 148 5.93 4.20 -30.01
N VAL A 149 6.67 5.11 -29.38
CA VAL A 149 7.43 6.14 -30.08
C VAL A 149 8.85 6.08 -29.55
N GLN A 150 9.71 5.45 -30.34
CA GLN A 150 11.14 5.70 -30.28
C GLN A 150 11.36 7.19 -30.50
N SER A 151 11.78 7.92 -29.47
CA SER A 151 12.44 9.20 -29.67
C SER A 151 13.65 9.28 -28.75
N LYS A 152 14.82 9.21 -29.37
CA LYS A 152 16.03 9.84 -28.83
C LYS A 152 15.71 11.33 -28.71
N GLY A 153 15.66 11.85 -27.48
CA GLY A 153 15.38 13.25 -27.25
C GLY A 153 15.44 13.55 -25.76
N SER A 154 16.15 14.62 -25.43
CA SER A 154 16.41 15.18 -24.10
C SER A 154 15.26 15.01 -23.10
N VAL A 155 15.64 14.65 -21.87
CA VAL A 155 14.78 14.59 -20.67
C VAL A 155 14.16 15.97 -20.42
N GLU A 156 12.99 16.22 -21.01
CA GLU A 156 12.18 17.37 -20.63
C GLU A 156 11.55 17.02 -19.26
N GLN A 157 12.00 17.72 -18.22
CA GLN A 157 11.59 17.52 -16.82
C GLN A 157 10.10 17.86 -16.55
N HIS A 158 9.35 18.16 -17.61
CA HIS A 158 7.99 18.64 -17.54
C HIS A 158 6.99 17.48 -17.66
N CYS A 159 6.17 17.28 -16.64
CA CYS A 159 5.12 16.25 -16.68
C CYS A 159 3.95 16.71 -17.56
N VAL A 160 3.77 16.07 -18.72
CA VAL A 160 2.74 16.41 -19.72
C VAL A 160 1.32 16.43 -19.11
N ASP A 161 1.00 15.46 -18.26
CA ASP A 161 -0.31 15.34 -17.61
C ASP A 161 -0.66 16.51 -16.67
N CYS A 162 0.33 17.29 -16.24
CA CYS A 162 0.13 18.41 -15.32
C CYS A 162 -0.06 19.77 -16.01
N LYS A 163 0.05 19.83 -17.36
CA LYS A 163 -0.15 21.08 -18.15
C LYS A 163 -1.60 21.56 -18.21
N THR A 164 -2.57 20.73 -17.82
CA THR A 164 -4.00 20.98 -18.07
C THR A 164 -4.71 21.80 -16.98
N TRP A 165 -3.97 22.46 -16.08
CA TRP A 165 -4.54 23.08 -14.87
C TRP A 165 -4.11 24.52 -14.58
N GLU A 166 -3.74 25.29 -15.60
CA GLU A 166 -3.70 26.75 -15.48
C GLU A 166 -5.12 27.26 -15.75
N TYR A 167 -5.81 27.67 -14.67
CA TYR A 167 -7.04 28.46 -14.74
C TYR A 167 -6.67 29.94 -14.87
#